data_AF-A0A1A8WF37-F1
#
_entry.id   AF-A0A1A8WF37-F1
#
_cell.length_a   1.000
_cell.length_b   1.000
_cell.length_c   1.000
_cell.angle_alpha   90.00
_cell.angle_beta   90.00
_cell.angle_gamma   90.00
#
_symmetry.space_group_name_H-M   'P 1'
#
loop_
_entity.id
_entity.type
_entity.pdbx_description
1 polymer ?
#
loop_
_entity_poly.entity_id
_entity_poly.type
_entity_poly.pdbx_seq_one_letter_code
_entity_poly.pdbx_strand_id
1 'polypeptide(L)'
;MSNSQEYEYCPYDKYKDFKKKLEDFSTNTDNGYNKNCSNTLNNTIISNPKTLGYFKKLIQYLNNYNSNDTCETSNSCRYINYWLNDKVRNLYELNTTDFHFFQEYAACDKHEKTFKCTSGIYLLPEVEFKTMNELYELYDSYYVYSPLKNNPTVSCNYANEFTKKHNNLVYKCNYQENNNICYEIERVRELFEKDMEETRKICGEKLERLLPIPDAYATEKINVSEFLRSISPMPVFPSIIVTSLILLFLYKFTPIGSLLLGKMNKSKIMSNNLDEQTQELLYNTQEENSNYRKRSYNISYKSIDYS
;
A
#
# COMPACT_ATOMS: atom_id res chain seq x y z
N MET A 1 2.91 8.84 12.98
CA MET A 1 3.59 8.07 11.91
C MET A 1 2.80 6.79 11.76
N SER A 2 2.12 6.63 10.64
CA SER A 2 1.23 5.49 10.37
C SER A 2 2.09 4.27 10.09
N ASN A 3 1.99 3.23 10.93
CA ASN A 3 2.49 1.90 10.60
C ASN A 3 1.65 1.41 9.41
N SER A 4 2.19 1.51 8.19
CA SER A 4 1.63 0.81 7.04
C SER A 4 1.74 -0.69 7.35
N GLN A 5 0.64 -1.32 7.74
CA GLN A 5 0.55 -2.77 7.73
C GLN A 5 0.94 -3.24 6.33
N GLU A 6 1.99 -4.04 6.28
CA GLU A 6 2.53 -4.64 5.07
C GLU A 6 1.47 -5.60 4.50
N TYR A 7 0.62 -5.08 3.61
CA TYR A 7 -0.41 -5.87 2.95
C TYR A 7 0.27 -6.86 2.01
N GLU A 8 0.02 -8.15 2.25
CA GLU A 8 0.49 -9.25 1.43
C GLU A 8 -0.66 -9.68 0.50
N TYR A 9 -0.44 -9.57 -0.81
CA TYR A 9 -1.41 -9.90 -1.84
C TYR A 9 -1.46 -11.41 -2.08
N CYS A 10 -2.57 -11.91 -2.65
CA CYS A 10 -2.67 -13.31 -3.07
C CYS A 10 -1.80 -13.52 -4.33
N PRO A 11 -0.83 -14.44 -4.34
CA PRO A 11 -0.05 -14.73 -5.53
C PRO A 11 -0.90 -15.27 -6.68
N TYR A 12 -0.53 -14.96 -7.93
CA TYR A 12 -1.32 -15.33 -9.11
C TYR A 12 -1.66 -16.83 -9.20
N ASP A 13 -0.71 -17.72 -8.86
CA ASP A 13 -0.91 -19.16 -8.91
C ASP A 13 -1.99 -19.64 -7.94
N LYS A 14 -2.14 -18.97 -6.79
CA LYS A 14 -3.22 -19.25 -5.84
C LYS A 14 -4.51 -18.56 -6.25
N TYR A 15 -4.42 -17.32 -6.70
CA TYR A 15 -5.56 -16.52 -7.18
C TYR A 15 -6.36 -17.29 -8.23
N LYS A 16 -5.69 -17.79 -9.28
CA LYS A 16 -6.37 -18.51 -10.38
C LYS A 16 -7.10 -19.77 -9.89
N ASP A 17 -6.53 -20.48 -8.90
CA ASP A 17 -7.10 -21.71 -8.36
C ASP A 17 -8.35 -21.40 -7.53
N PHE A 18 -8.29 -20.35 -6.69
CA PHE A 18 -9.45 -19.89 -5.92
C PHE A 18 -10.55 -19.34 -6.81
N LYS A 19 -10.18 -18.57 -7.84
CA LYS A 19 -11.13 -18.04 -8.83
C LYS A 19 -11.86 -19.15 -9.54
N LYS A 20 -11.12 -20.08 -10.14
CA LYS A 20 -11.70 -21.25 -10.84
C LYS A 20 -12.64 -22.04 -9.92
N LYS A 21 -12.18 -22.33 -8.69
CA LYS A 21 -12.99 -23.09 -7.73
C LYS A 21 -14.31 -22.38 -7.38
N LEU A 22 -14.25 -21.05 -7.22
CA LEU A 22 -15.43 -20.24 -6.93
C LEU A 22 -16.39 -20.13 -8.14
N GLU A 23 -15.84 -20.08 -9.36
CA GLU A 23 -16.62 -20.11 -10.60
C GLU A 23 -17.39 -21.43 -10.75
N ASP A 24 -16.76 -22.55 -10.41
CA ASP A 24 -17.33 -23.91 -10.47
C ASP A 24 -18.50 -24.15 -9.48
N PHE A 25 -18.68 -23.31 -8.46
CA PHE A 25 -19.77 -23.46 -7.50
C PHE A 25 -21.15 -23.18 -8.11
N SER A 26 -22.08 -24.10 -7.88
CA SER A 26 -23.46 -24.03 -8.37
C SER A 26 -24.28 -23.04 -7.54
N THR A 27 -25.03 -22.16 -8.22
CA THR A 27 -26.02 -21.28 -7.60
C THR A 27 -27.44 -21.85 -7.66
N ASN A 28 -27.64 -22.90 -8.47
CA ASN A 28 -28.96 -23.44 -8.83
C ASN A 28 -29.44 -24.57 -7.91
N THR A 29 -28.58 -25.05 -7.01
CA THR A 29 -28.95 -26.03 -5.98
C THR A 29 -29.14 -25.32 -4.63
N ASP A 30 -29.75 -26.02 -3.66
CA ASP A 30 -29.82 -25.55 -2.26
C ASP A 30 -28.46 -25.67 -1.55
N ASN A 31 -27.42 -26.16 -2.24
CA ASN A 31 -26.08 -26.24 -1.68
C ASN A 31 -25.53 -24.84 -1.34
N GLY A 32 -25.09 -24.68 -0.09
CA GLY A 32 -24.61 -23.39 0.42
C GLY A 32 -25.72 -22.40 0.75
N TYR A 33 -26.99 -22.80 0.70
CA TYR A 33 -28.09 -21.99 1.22
C TYR A 33 -28.62 -22.57 2.52
N ASN A 34 -28.30 -21.90 3.63
CA ASN A 34 -28.89 -22.23 4.92
C ASN A 34 -30.16 -21.41 5.14
N LYS A 35 -31.32 -22.08 5.02
CA LYS A 35 -32.64 -21.48 5.21
C LYS A 35 -32.83 -20.89 6.61
N ASN A 36 -32.15 -21.44 7.62
CA ASN A 36 -32.22 -20.91 8.98
C ASN A 36 -31.50 -19.56 9.10
N CYS A 37 -30.53 -19.31 8.21
CA CYS A 37 -29.79 -18.05 8.15
C CYS A 37 -30.39 -17.02 7.22
N SER A 38 -31.45 -17.35 6.47
CA SER A 38 -32.14 -16.40 5.58
C SER A 38 -32.63 -15.15 6.31
N ASN A 39 -32.96 -15.25 7.60
CA ASN A 39 -33.40 -14.11 8.41
C ASN A 39 -32.31 -13.04 8.61
N THR A 40 -31.04 -13.38 8.36
CA THR A 40 -29.94 -12.39 8.36
C THR A 40 -29.92 -11.56 7.08
N LEU A 41 -30.65 -11.95 6.04
CA LEU A 41 -30.69 -11.25 4.76
C LEU A 41 -31.97 -10.43 4.64
N ASN A 42 -31.91 -9.31 3.91
CA ASN A 42 -33.11 -8.55 3.59
C ASN A 42 -33.93 -9.21 2.46
N ASN A 43 -35.20 -8.83 2.34
CA ASN A 43 -36.12 -9.39 1.34
C ASN A 43 -35.65 -9.13 -0.11
N THR A 44 -34.95 -8.03 -0.37
CA THR A 44 -34.43 -7.68 -1.70
C THR A 44 -33.35 -8.67 -2.15
N ILE A 45 -32.44 -9.04 -1.25
CA ILE A 45 -31.39 -10.05 -1.48
C ILE A 45 -32.02 -11.42 -1.70
N ILE A 46 -32.96 -11.82 -0.84
CA ILE A 46 -33.63 -13.12 -0.92
C ILE A 46 -34.39 -13.27 -2.25
N SER A 47 -35.05 -12.20 -2.70
CA SER A 47 -35.87 -12.21 -3.91
C SER A 47 -35.08 -12.13 -5.21
N ASN A 48 -33.78 -11.80 -5.14
CA ASN A 48 -32.90 -11.70 -6.30
C ASN A 48 -32.01 -12.94 -6.41
N PRO A 49 -32.25 -13.85 -7.38
CA PRO A 49 -31.48 -15.09 -7.51
C PRO A 49 -29.98 -14.87 -7.75
N LYS A 50 -29.62 -13.80 -8.45
CA LYS A 50 -28.21 -13.46 -8.72
C LYS A 50 -27.51 -13.03 -7.44
N THR A 51 -28.13 -12.13 -6.68
CA THR A 51 -27.59 -11.65 -5.40
C THR A 51 -27.52 -12.78 -4.39
N LEU A 52 -28.60 -13.55 -4.22
CA LEU A 52 -28.61 -14.73 -3.37
C LEU A 52 -27.54 -15.76 -3.77
N GLY A 53 -27.28 -15.89 -5.07
CA GLY A 53 -26.19 -16.72 -5.60
C GLY A 53 -24.82 -16.36 -5.03
N TYR A 54 -24.54 -15.09 -4.73
CA TYR A 54 -23.27 -14.70 -4.11
C TYR A 54 -23.12 -15.21 -2.69
N PHE A 55 -24.20 -15.16 -1.89
CA PHE A 55 -24.23 -15.73 -0.54
C PHE A 55 -24.06 -17.25 -0.57
N LYS A 56 -24.72 -17.94 -1.51
CA LYS A 56 -24.53 -19.39 -1.69
C LYS A 56 -23.08 -19.74 -2.04
N LYS A 57 -22.45 -18.97 -2.92
CA LYS A 57 -21.04 -19.16 -3.30
C LYS A 57 -20.10 -18.90 -2.13
N LEU A 58 -20.37 -17.89 -1.31
CA LEU A 58 -19.62 -17.63 -0.10
C LEU A 58 -19.60 -18.87 0.82
N ILE A 59 -20.76 -19.43 1.14
CA ILE A 59 -20.83 -20.61 2.02
C ILE A 59 -20.15 -21.84 1.41
N GLN A 60 -20.32 -22.08 0.11
CA GLN A 60 -19.60 -23.16 -0.58
C GLN A 60 -18.08 -22.98 -0.52
N TYR A 61 -17.61 -21.74 -0.69
CA TYR A 61 -16.18 -21.40 -0.58
C TYR A 61 -15.66 -21.65 0.84
N LEU A 62 -16.35 -21.14 1.85
CA LEU A 62 -15.98 -21.29 3.25
C LEU A 62 -15.91 -22.77 3.66
N ASN A 63 -16.87 -23.58 3.23
CA ASN A 63 -16.87 -25.03 3.45
C ASN A 63 -15.67 -25.72 2.78
N ASN A 64 -15.33 -25.32 1.55
CA ASN A 64 -14.23 -25.93 0.79
C ASN A 64 -12.84 -25.65 1.40
N TYR A 65 -12.64 -24.48 2.00
CA TYR A 65 -11.34 -24.05 2.54
C TYR A 65 -11.26 -24.11 4.08
N ASN A 66 -12.11 -24.91 4.73
CA ASN A 66 -12.19 -25.02 6.19
C ASN A 66 -11.12 -25.96 6.83
N SER A 67 -10.00 -26.25 6.15
CA SER A 67 -8.95 -27.18 6.66
C SER A 67 -7.95 -26.52 7.62
N ASN A 68 -7.09 -27.31 8.27
CA ASN A 68 -6.38 -26.99 9.53
C ASN A 68 -5.32 -25.86 9.53
N ASP A 69 -5.10 -25.10 8.45
CA ASP A 69 -4.15 -23.97 8.44
C ASP A 69 -4.73 -22.63 8.93
N THR A 70 -3.96 -21.81 9.65
CA THR A 70 -4.39 -20.51 10.21
C THR A 70 -4.76 -19.50 9.09
N CYS A 71 -5.87 -18.78 9.22
CA CYS A 71 -6.58 -18.17 8.09
C CYS A 71 -6.48 -16.64 7.95
N GLU A 72 -6.25 -15.86 9.00
CA GLU A 72 -6.20 -14.39 8.85
C GLU A 72 -5.15 -13.94 7.83
N THR A 73 -4.16 -14.79 7.56
CA THR A 73 -3.11 -14.61 6.56
C THR A 73 -3.20 -15.55 5.36
N SER A 74 -4.20 -16.45 5.28
CA SER A 74 -4.25 -17.40 4.17
C SER A 74 -4.75 -16.75 2.89
N ASN A 75 -4.15 -17.13 1.77
CA ASN A 75 -4.49 -16.59 0.46
C ASN A 75 -5.96 -16.83 0.06
N SER A 76 -6.61 -17.90 0.58
CA SER A 76 -8.03 -18.15 0.32
C SER A 76 -8.93 -17.16 1.06
N CYS A 77 -8.61 -16.84 2.31
CA CYS A 77 -9.35 -15.86 3.11
C CYS A 77 -9.22 -14.45 2.51
N ARG A 78 -8.02 -14.08 2.04
CA ARG A 78 -7.78 -12.82 1.32
C ARG A 78 -8.56 -12.75 0.00
N TYR A 79 -8.55 -13.83 -0.78
CA TYR A 79 -9.26 -13.88 -2.05
C TYR A 79 -10.77 -13.73 -1.87
N ILE A 80 -11.38 -14.48 -0.93
CA ILE A 80 -12.84 -14.37 -0.73
C ILE A 80 -13.23 -12.99 -0.20
N ASN A 81 -12.42 -12.38 0.67
CA ASN A 81 -12.69 -11.03 1.15
C ASN A 81 -12.63 -10.00 0.01
N TYR A 82 -11.60 -10.08 -0.85
CA TYR A 82 -11.54 -9.27 -2.08
C TYR A 82 -12.78 -9.48 -2.95
N TRP A 83 -13.14 -10.73 -3.23
CA TRP A 83 -14.23 -11.05 -4.12
C TRP A 83 -15.56 -10.47 -3.63
N LEU A 84 -15.84 -10.55 -2.32
CA LEU A 84 -17.03 -9.92 -1.73
C LEU A 84 -17.01 -8.40 -1.86
N ASN A 85 -15.85 -7.78 -1.62
CA ASN A 85 -15.68 -6.33 -1.79
C ASN A 85 -15.91 -5.89 -3.24
N ASP A 86 -15.43 -6.67 -4.22
CA ASP A 86 -15.70 -6.43 -5.63
C ASP A 86 -17.21 -6.49 -5.93
N LYS A 87 -17.94 -7.47 -5.38
CA LYS A 87 -19.39 -7.59 -5.61
C LYS A 87 -20.18 -6.41 -5.09
N VAL A 88 -19.84 -5.86 -3.92
CA VAL A 88 -20.58 -4.70 -3.35
C VAL A 88 -20.18 -3.36 -3.97
N ARG A 89 -19.11 -3.30 -4.77
CA ARG A 89 -18.58 -2.07 -5.37
C ARG A 89 -18.85 -1.97 -6.87
N ASN A 90 -18.85 -3.10 -7.56
CA ASN A 90 -18.90 -3.16 -9.03
C ASN A 90 -20.22 -3.74 -9.57
N LEU A 91 -21.20 -4.04 -8.72
CA LEU A 91 -22.54 -4.50 -9.14
C LEU A 91 -23.62 -3.51 -8.75
N TYR A 92 -24.70 -3.47 -9.53
CA TYR A 92 -25.85 -2.59 -9.29
C TYR A 92 -26.74 -3.11 -8.15
N GLU A 93 -26.79 -4.43 -7.96
CA GLU A 93 -27.73 -5.08 -7.04
C GLU A 93 -27.28 -5.08 -5.57
N LEU A 94 -26.05 -4.63 -5.29
CA LEU A 94 -25.46 -4.53 -3.96
C LEU A 94 -24.67 -3.22 -3.85
N ASN A 95 -24.54 -2.70 -2.64
CA ASN A 95 -23.67 -1.57 -2.34
C ASN A 95 -22.82 -1.83 -1.08
N THR A 96 -21.85 -0.97 -0.80
CA THR A 96 -20.95 -1.15 0.35
C THR A 96 -21.65 -1.20 1.70
N THR A 97 -22.83 -0.58 1.85
CA THR A 97 -23.62 -0.66 3.08
C THR A 97 -24.26 -2.04 3.27
N ASP A 98 -24.44 -2.81 2.20
CA ASP A 98 -24.95 -4.20 2.25
C ASP A 98 -23.87 -5.21 2.67
N PHE A 99 -22.60 -4.80 2.82
CA PHE A 99 -21.51 -5.73 3.11
C PHE A 99 -21.73 -6.51 4.43
N HIS A 100 -22.36 -5.88 5.43
CA HIS A 100 -22.67 -6.52 6.71
C HIS A 100 -23.48 -7.81 6.57
N PHE A 101 -24.34 -7.92 5.54
CA PHE A 101 -25.10 -9.14 5.30
C PHE A 101 -24.19 -10.35 5.04
N PHE A 102 -23.05 -10.18 4.36
CA PHE A 102 -22.11 -11.29 4.16
C PHE A 102 -21.49 -11.77 5.48
N GLN A 103 -21.21 -10.84 6.39
CA GLN A 103 -20.66 -11.14 7.71
C GLN A 103 -21.68 -11.88 8.57
N GLU A 104 -22.92 -11.37 8.62
CA GLU A 104 -24.01 -11.98 9.38
C GLU A 104 -24.39 -13.36 8.84
N TYR A 105 -24.50 -13.51 7.51
CA TYR A 105 -24.83 -14.78 6.88
C TYR A 105 -23.74 -15.83 7.12
N ALA A 106 -22.47 -15.48 6.91
CA ALA A 106 -21.34 -16.38 7.18
C ALA A 106 -21.23 -16.74 8.68
N ALA A 107 -21.58 -15.81 9.57
CA ALA A 107 -21.55 -16.04 11.01
C ALA A 107 -22.71 -16.93 11.51
N CYS A 108 -23.90 -16.79 10.91
CA CYS A 108 -25.04 -17.65 11.20
C CYS A 108 -24.80 -19.07 10.66
N ASP A 109 -24.28 -19.17 9.44
CA ASP A 109 -24.06 -20.45 8.76
C ASP A 109 -22.78 -21.17 9.23
N LYS A 110 -22.25 -20.78 10.39
CA LYS A 110 -21.28 -21.59 11.12
C LYS A 110 -21.93 -22.94 11.40
N HIS A 111 -21.75 -23.89 10.49
CA HIS A 111 -21.88 -25.31 10.81
C HIS A 111 -21.01 -25.60 12.04
N GLU A 112 -21.23 -26.71 12.75
CA GLU A 112 -20.65 -27.04 14.07
C GLU A 112 -19.12 -26.83 14.25
N LYS A 113 -18.38 -26.52 13.19
CA LYS A 113 -17.01 -25.98 13.16
C LYS A 113 -16.98 -24.54 12.62
N THR A 114 -16.39 -23.61 13.36
CA THR A 114 -16.19 -22.21 12.96
C THR A 114 -15.43 -22.09 11.63
N PHE A 115 -16.01 -21.43 10.62
CA PHE A 115 -15.27 -21.10 9.39
C PHE A 115 -14.12 -20.16 9.72
N LYS A 116 -12.91 -20.51 9.29
CA LYS A 116 -11.74 -19.70 9.61
C LYS A 116 -11.75 -18.32 8.95
N CYS A 117 -12.31 -18.18 7.75
CA CYS A 117 -12.34 -16.88 7.03
C CYS A 117 -13.29 -15.88 7.67
N THR A 118 -14.17 -16.29 8.59
CA THR A 118 -15.22 -15.40 9.11
C THR A 118 -14.65 -14.11 9.70
N SER A 119 -13.53 -14.17 10.45
CA SER A 119 -12.90 -12.98 11.01
C SER A 119 -12.22 -12.11 9.96
N GLY A 120 -11.83 -12.69 8.83
CA GLY A 120 -11.20 -12.01 7.69
C GLY A 120 -12.18 -11.47 6.65
N ILE A 121 -13.50 -11.56 6.87
CA ILE A 121 -14.51 -10.93 6.01
C ILE A 121 -14.81 -9.54 6.56
N TYR A 122 -14.32 -8.51 5.87
CA TYR A 122 -14.50 -7.12 6.24
C TYR A 122 -14.51 -6.22 5.01
N LEU A 123 -15.24 -5.11 5.10
CA LEU A 123 -15.25 -4.09 4.05
C LEU A 123 -13.87 -3.42 4.02
N LEU A 124 -13.17 -3.59 2.90
CA LEU A 124 -11.86 -2.97 2.69
C LEU A 124 -12.01 -1.45 2.54
N PRO A 125 -11.12 -0.66 3.14
CA PRO A 125 -10.97 0.76 2.81
C PRO A 125 -10.82 0.97 1.30
N GLU A 126 -11.38 2.06 0.79
CA GLU A 126 -11.42 2.36 -0.65
C GLU A 126 -10.03 2.26 -1.33
N VAL A 127 -9.03 2.85 -0.70
CA VAL A 127 -7.66 2.91 -1.23
C VAL A 127 -7.04 1.51 -1.30
N GLU A 128 -7.28 0.68 -0.30
CA GLU A 128 -6.77 -0.71 -0.24
C GLU A 128 -7.48 -1.59 -1.27
N PHE A 129 -8.81 -1.49 -1.36
CA PHE A 129 -9.59 -2.20 -2.36
C PHE A 129 -9.14 -1.82 -3.78
N LYS A 130 -9.02 -0.53 -4.08
CA LYS A 130 -8.63 -0.06 -5.41
C LYS A 130 -7.28 -0.60 -5.83
N THR A 131 -6.30 -0.55 -4.93
CA THR A 131 -4.94 -1.08 -5.16
C THR A 131 -4.98 -2.58 -5.45
N MET A 132 -5.73 -3.36 -4.66
CA MET A 132 -5.86 -4.80 -4.87
C MET A 132 -6.65 -5.15 -6.14
N ASN A 133 -7.71 -4.39 -6.45
CA ASN A 133 -8.53 -4.57 -7.63
C ASN A 133 -7.72 -4.37 -8.91
N GLU A 134 -6.86 -3.35 -8.96
CA GLU A 134 -5.97 -3.11 -10.09
C GLU A 134 -5.02 -4.30 -10.37
N LEU A 135 -4.42 -4.88 -9.32
CA LEU A 135 -3.59 -6.09 -9.43
C LEU A 135 -4.41 -7.29 -9.93
N TYR A 136 -5.57 -7.53 -9.34
CA TYR A 136 -6.37 -8.71 -9.69
C TYR A 136 -7.08 -8.57 -11.04
N GLU A 137 -7.33 -7.35 -11.51
CA GLU A 137 -7.73 -7.09 -12.89
C GLU A 137 -6.61 -7.43 -13.90
N LEU A 138 -5.35 -7.20 -13.55
CA LEU A 138 -4.21 -7.65 -14.34
C LEU A 138 -4.15 -9.19 -14.37
N TYR A 139 -4.35 -9.83 -13.22
CA TYR A 139 -4.44 -11.28 -13.12
C TYR A 139 -5.56 -11.86 -13.97
N ASP A 140 -6.74 -11.23 -13.96
CA ASP A 140 -7.87 -11.63 -14.77
C ASP A 140 -7.58 -11.53 -16.28
N SER A 141 -6.88 -10.47 -16.68
CA SER A 141 -6.43 -10.35 -18.06
C SER A 141 -5.50 -11.50 -18.46
N TYR A 142 -4.58 -11.91 -17.58
CA TYR A 142 -3.70 -13.04 -17.86
C TYR A 142 -4.43 -14.39 -17.82
N TYR A 143 -5.36 -14.58 -16.88
CA TYR A 143 -6.19 -15.77 -16.76
C TYR A 143 -7.00 -16.03 -18.03
N VAL A 144 -7.54 -14.98 -18.65
CA VAL A 144 -8.26 -15.08 -19.94
C VAL A 144 -7.30 -15.31 -21.11
N TYR A 145 -6.17 -14.60 -21.14
CA TYR A 145 -5.19 -14.69 -22.22
C TYR A 145 -4.48 -16.05 -22.29
N SER A 146 -3.96 -16.56 -21.17
CA SER A 146 -3.05 -17.71 -21.15
C SER A 146 -3.59 -18.96 -21.88
N PRO A 147 -4.87 -19.38 -21.72
CA PRO A 147 -5.40 -20.52 -22.47
C PRO A 147 -5.61 -20.21 -23.97
N LEU A 148 -5.67 -18.94 -24.36
CA LEU A 148 -5.95 -18.47 -25.71
C LEU A 148 -4.73 -17.96 -26.47
N LYS A 149 -3.52 -18.02 -25.88
CA LYS A 149 -2.27 -17.51 -26.45
C LYS A 149 -1.93 -18.01 -27.87
N ASN A 150 -2.39 -19.20 -28.23
CA ASN A 150 -2.18 -19.81 -29.55
C ASN A 150 -3.34 -19.59 -30.53
N ASN A 151 -4.40 -18.89 -30.11
CA ASN A 151 -5.58 -18.67 -30.95
C ASN A 151 -5.34 -17.49 -31.92
N PRO A 152 -5.32 -17.69 -33.23
CA PRO A 152 -4.98 -16.64 -34.19
C PRO A 152 -6.01 -15.51 -34.27
N THR A 153 -7.25 -15.76 -33.84
CA THR A 153 -8.35 -14.79 -33.93
C THR A 153 -8.33 -13.80 -32.77
N VAL A 154 -7.97 -14.25 -31.57
CA VAL A 154 -8.18 -13.46 -30.33
C VAL A 154 -6.92 -13.24 -29.49
N SER A 155 -5.84 -14.00 -29.70
CA SER A 155 -4.63 -13.93 -28.88
C SER A 155 -4.04 -12.51 -28.82
N CYS A 156 -3.92 -11.84 -29.96
CA CYS A 156 -3.34 -10.49 -30.03
C CYS A 156 -4.15 -9.47 -29.20
N ASN A 157 -5.47 -9.56 -29.25
CA ASN A 157 -6.34 -8.66 -28.50
C ASN A 157 -6.16 -8.88 -27.00
N TYR A 158 -6.22 -10.13 -26.53
CA TYR A 158 -6.04 -10.42 -25.10
C TYR A 158 -4.62 -10.13 -24.60
N ALA A 159 -3.60 -10.36 -25.43
CA ALA A 159 -2.22 -9.99 -25.10
C ALA A 159 -2.05 -8.48 -24.96
N ASN A 160 -2.65 -7.70 -25.87
CA ASN A 160 -2.59 -6.24 -25.81
C ASN A 160 -3.39 -5.71 -24.62
N GLU A 161 -4.55 -6.29 -24.28
CA GLU A 161 -5.28 -5.91 -23.07
C GLU A 161 -4.48 -6.14 -21.80
N PHE A 162 -3.78 -7.29 -21.67
CA PHE A 162 -2.85 -7.51 -20.57
C PHE A 162 -1.75 -6.45 -20.56
N THR A 163 -1.13 -6.20 -21.72
CA THR A 163 -0.01 -5.26 -21.88
C THR A 163 -0.41 -3.84 -21.47
N LYS A 164 -1.59 -3.36 -21.86
CA LYS A 164 -2.12 -2.05 -21.44
C LYS A 164 -2.30 -1.96 -19.93
N LYS A 165 -2.98 -2.96 -19.33
CA LYS A 165 -3.19 -3.01 -17.88
C LYS A 165 -1.86 -3.04 -17.14
N HIS A 166 -0.93 -3.89 -17.57
CA HIS A 166 0.42 -3.96 -17.02
C HIS A 166 1.12 -2.60 -17.07
N ASN A 167 1.22 -2.01 -18.26
CA ASN A 167 1.94 -0.76 -18.47
C ASN A 167 1.37 0.41 -17.66
N ASN A 168 0.05 0.44 -17.46
CA ASN A 168 -0.58 1.44 -16.58
C ASN A 168 -0.18 1.28 -15.10
N LEU A 169 0.12 0.06 -14.66
CA LEU A 169 0.55 -0.23 -13.30
C LEU A 169 2.04 -0.03 -13.08
N VAL A 170 2.87 -0.24 -14.11
CA VAL A 170 4.33 -0.05 -14.04
C VAL A 170 4.70 1.33 -13.49
N TYR A 171 4.00 2.40 -13.91
CA TYR A 171 4.29 3.76 -13.45
C TYR A 171 4.00 3.99 -11.95
N LYS A 172 3.20 3.13 -11.32
CA LYS A 172 2.88 3.19 -9.89
C LYS A 172 3.91 2.50 -9.02
N CYS A 173 4.88 1.82 -9.63
CA CYS A 173 5.97 1.18 -8.92
C CYS A 173 7.00 2.21 -8.46
N ASN A 174 6.92 2.58 -7.18
CA ASN A 174 7.88 3.42 -6.45
C ASN A 174 8.48 2.67 -5.24
N TYR A 175 9.82 2.56 -5.21
CA TYR A 175 10.63 1.69 -4.34
C TYR A 175 10.27 1.73 -2.85
N GLN A 176 9.71 2.83 -2.36
CA GLN A 176 9.45 3.05 -0.94
C GLN A 176 8.02 2.72 -0.47
N GLU A 177 7.03 2.66 -1.36
CA GLU A 177 5.60 2.58 -0.95
C GLU A 177 4.88 1.32 -1.45
N ASN A 178 5.29 0.77 -2.60
CA ASN A 178 4.52 -0.26 -3.33
C ASN A 178 5.30 -1.55 -3.61
N ASN A 179 6.28 -1.90 -2.77
CA ASN A 179 7.17 -3.03 -3.05
C ASN A 179 6.42 -4.37 -3.24
N ASN A 180 5.43 -4.65 -2.39
CA ASN A 180 4.70 -5.92 -2.46
C ASN A 180 3.82 -6.05 -3.71
N ILE A 181 3.15 -4.98 -4.15
CA ILE A 181 2.31 -5.05 -5.35
C ILE A 181 3.18 -5.15 -6.62
N CYS A 182 4.29 -4.41 -6.68
CA CYS A 182 5.19 -4.44 -7.84
C CYS A 182 5.88 -5.80 -7.99
N TYR A 183 6.22 -6.43 -6.89
CA TYR A 183 6.71 -7.80 -6.87
C TYR A 183 5.70 -8.79 -7.48
N GLU A 184 4.42 -8.66 -7.14
CA GLU A 184 3.36 -9.51 -7.69
C GLU A 184 3.06 -9.20 -9.18
N ILE A 185 3.14 -7.93 -9.59
CA ILE A 185 3.05 -7.52 -11.00
C ILE A 185 4.20 -8.17 -11.81
N GLU A 186 5.42 -8.13 -11.29
CA GLU A 186 6.58 -8.73 -11.98
C GLU A 186 6.40 -10.24 -12.16
N ARG A 187 5.91 -10.93 -11.13
CA ARG A 187 5.66 -12.38 -11.22
C ARG A 187 4.68 -12.75 -12.32
N VAL A 188 3.56 -12.05 -12.43
CA VAL A 188 2.59 -12.35 -13.51
C VAL A 188 3.10 -11.90 -14.87
N ARG A 189 3.90 -10.83 -14.93
CA ARG A 189 4.58 -10.38 -16.15
C ARG A 189 5.55 -11.45 -16.67
N GLU A 190 6.39 -12.05 -15.81
CA GLU A 190 7.30 -13.13 -16.22
C GLU A 190 6.56 -14.35 -16.82
N LEU A 191 5.40 -14.69 -16.25
CA LEU A 191 4.54 -15.75 -16.79
C LEU A 191 3.97 -15.37 -18.16
N PHE A 192 3.53 -14.12 -18.30
CA PHE A 192 3.03 -13.59 -19.56
C PHE A 192 4.11 -13.53 -20.65
N GLU A 193 5.32 -13.09 -20.33
CA GLU A 193 6.46 -13.03 -21.25
C GLU A 193 6.81 -14.41 -21.82
N LYS A 194 6.81 -15.45 -20.97
CA LYS A 194 6.98 -16.84 -21.42
C LYS A 194 5.91 -17.26 -22.43
N ASP A 195 4.65 -16.93 -22.16
CA ASP A 195 3.53 -17.25 -23.05
C ASP A 195 3.55 -16.41 -24.33
N MET A 196 4.11 -15.19 -24.28
CA MET A 196 4.18 -14.26 -25.41
C MET A 196 5.05 -14.78 -26.56
N GLU A 197 6.02 -15.67 -26.30
CA GLU A 197 6.86 -16.25 -27.35
C GLU A 197 6.04 -16.96 -28.44
N GLU A 198 4.96 -17.66 -28.06
CA GLU A 198 4.06 -18.29 -29.03
C GLU A 198 3.15 -17.27 -29.71
N THR A 199 2.59 -16.34 -28.94
CA THR A 199 1.70 -15.30 -29.49
C THR A 199 2.43 -14.39 -30.47
N ARG A 200 3.72 -14.12 -30.28
CA ARG A 200 4.54 -13.30 -31.19
C ARG A 200 4.64 -13.91 -32.59
N LYS A 201 4.65 -15.25 -32.71
CA LYS A 201 4.65 -15.95 -34.01
C LYS A 201 3.36 -15.69 -34.81
N ILE A 202 2.26 -15.42 -34.10
CA ILE A 202 0.93 -15.19 -34.68
C ILE A 202 0.71 -13.71 -34.96
N CYS A 203 1.02 -12.86 -33.99
CA CYS A 203 0.63 -11.46 -33.99
C CYS A 203 1.69 -10.53 -34.59
N GLY A 204 2.97 -10.91 -34.56
CA GLY A 204 4.08 -10.09 -35.04
C GLY A 204 4.05 -8.68 -34.45
N GLU A 205 4.09 -7.67 -35.32
CA GLU A 205 4.13 -6.24 -34.96
C GLU A 205 2.82 -5.69 -34.37
N LYS A 206 1.72 -6.48 -34.36
CA LYS A 206 0.45 -6.05 -33.74
C LYS A 206 0.50 -6.02 -32.22
N LEU A 207 1.53 -6.60 -31.62
CA LEU A 207 1.68 -6.63 -30.17
C LEU A 207 2.18 -5.29 -29.65
N GLU A 208 1.51 -4.82 -28.60
CA GLU A 208 1.97 -3.64 -27.88
C GLU A 208 3.28 -3.93 -27.13
N ARG A 209 4.08 -2.88 -26.96
CA ARG A 209 5.34 -2.99 -26.22
C ARG A 209 5.04 -3.16 -24.73
N LEU A 210 5.46 -4.31 -24.18
CA LEU A 210 5.50 -4.53 -22.75
C LEU A 210 6.64 -3.70 -22.14
N LEU A 211 6.31 -2.83 -21.18
CA LEU A 211 7.30 -2.02 -20.49
C LEU A 211 7.98 -2.84 -19.38
N PRO A 212 9.29 -2.66 -19.14
CA PRO A 212 9.93 -3.27 -17.99
C PRO A 212 9.47 -2.59 -16.69
N ILE A 213 9.46 -3.32 -15.59
CA ILE A 213 9.36 -2.70 -14.27
C ILE A 213 10.71 -2.04 -13.95
N PRO A 214 10.74 -0.77 -13.48
CA PRO A 214 12.00 -0.05 -13.20
C PRO A 214 12.95 -0.84 -12.28
N ASP A 215 14.25 -0.79 -12.60
CA ASP A 215 15.32 -1.61 -11.99
C ASP A 215 15.42 -1.55 -10.46
N ALA A 216 14.83 -0.54 -9.80
CA ALA A 216 14.71 -0.53 -8.34
C ALA A 216 13.97 -1.78 -7.77
N TYR A 217 13.30 -2.56 -8.62
CA TYR A 217 12.58 -3.79 -8.29
C TYR A 217 13.18 -5.07 -8.89
N ALA A 218 14.12 -4.94 -9.82
CA ALA A 218 14.79 -6.10 -10.39
C ALA A 218 15.82 -6.61 -9.37
N THR A 219 15.45 -7.68 -8.66
CA THR A 219 16.31 -8.51 -7.79
C THR A 219 16.91 -7.86 -6.54
N GLU A 220 16.18 -7.95 -5.43
CA GLU A 220 16.62 -8.83 -4.35
C GLU A 220 15.37 -9.34 -3.61
N LYS A 221 15.20 -10.66 -3.56
CA LYS A 221 14.24 -11.29 -2.67
C LYS A 221 14.68 -10.93 -1.25
N ILE A 222 14.11 -9.87 -0.67
CA ILE A 222 14.37 -9.54 0.73
C ILE A 222 13.80 -10.72 1.51
N ASN A 223 14.66 -11.68 1.84
CA ASN A 223 14.39 -12.63 2.88
C ASN A 223 14.29 -11.76 4.14
N VAL A 224 13.07 -11.39 4.53
CA VAL A 224 12.83 -10.60 5.74
C VAL A 224 13.51 -11.26 6.96
N SER A 225 13.70 -12.59 6.93
CA SER A 225 14.48 -13.32 7.94
C SER A 225 15.98 -13.00 7.96
N GLU A 226 16.56 -12.53 6.86
CA GLU A 226 17.97 -12.17 6.69
C GLU A 226 18.20 -10.68 7.04
N PHE A 227 17.25 -9.80 6.68
CA PHE A 227 17.20 -8.42 7.15
C PHE A 227 17.01 -8.34 8.69
N LEU A 228 16.16 -9.20 9.26
CA LEU A 228 16.00 -9.28 10.71
C LEU A 228 17.20 -9.92 11.43
N ARG A 229 18.05 -10.68 10.72
CA ARG A 229 19.34 -11.15 11.25
C ARG A 229 20.39 -10.04 11.28
N SER A 230 20.36 -9.10 10.32
CA SER A 230 21.27 -7.93 10.33
C SER A 230 20.87 -6.88 11.38
N ILE A 231 19.62 -6.88 11.85
CA ILE A 231 19.09 -6.00 12.92
C ILE A 231 19.09 -6.67 14.30
N SER A 232 19.65 -7.89 14.44
CA SER A 232 19.89 -8.43 15.78
C SER A 232 20.90 -7.53 16.51
N PRO A 233 20.56 -6.89 17.65
CA PRO A 233 21.56 -6.21 18.44
C PRO A 233 22.52 -7.28 18.94
N MET A 234 23.75 -7.23 18.43
CA MET A 234 24.90 -7.90 19.01
C MET A 234 24.83 -7.71 20.53
N PRO A 235 24.93 -8.76 21.37
CA PRO A 235 24.87 -8.60 22.82
C PRO A 235 26.12 -7.88 23.31
N VAL A 236 26.11 -6.54 23.25
CA VAL A 236 27.13 -5.67 23.86
C VAL A 236 26.79 -5.50 25.34
N PHE A 237 26.76 -6.61 26.07
CA PHE A 237 26.59 -6.63 27.52
C PHE A 237 27.65 -7.56 28.12
N PRO A 238 28.93 -7.15 28.04
CA PRO A 238 29.66 -6.86 29.28
C PRO A 238 30.50 -5.58 29.25
N SER A 239 30.60 -4.86 28.12
CA SER A 239 31.55 -3.75 27.98
C SER A 239 31.16 -2.48 28.76
N ILE A 240 29.86 -2.19 28.94
CA ILE A 240 29.41 -0.97 29.63
C ILE A 240 29.76 -1.01 31.12
N ILE A 241 29.68 -2.18 31.77
CA ILE A 241 29.99 -2.34 33.19
C ILE A 241 31.50 -2.18 33.42
N VAL A 242 32.32 -2.80 32.57
CA VAL A 242 33.80 -2.71 32.66
C VAL A 242 34.26 -1.26 32.42
N THR A 243 33.69 -0.58 31.41
CA THR A 243 34.07 0.80 31.09
C THR A 243 33.67 1.77 32.21
N SER A 244 32.50 1.56 32.82
CA SER A 244 32.02 2.39 33.94
C SER A 244 32.88 2.23 35.20
N LEU A 245 33.34 1.00 35.50
CA LEU A 245 34.23 0.75 36.64
C LEU A 245 35.61 1.37 36.42
N ILE A 246 36.17 1.30 35.22
CA ILE A 246 37.48 1.91 34.90
C ILE A 246 37.42 3.44 35.07
N LEU A 247 36.35 4.09 34.63
CA LEU A 247 36.17 5.54 34.81
C LEU A 247 36.10 5.94 36.29
N LEU A 248 35.43 5.15 37.14
CA LEU A 248 35.41 5.38 38.59
C LEU A 248 36.79 5.24 39.24
N PHE A 249 37.59 4.27 38.80
CA PHE A 249 38.98 4.13 39.24
C PHE A 249 39.83 5.34 38.81
N LEU A 250 39.74 5.77 37.55
CA LEU A 250 40.49 6.92 37.05
C LEU A 250 40.10 8.24 37.73
N TYR A 251 38.83 8.42 38.08
CA TYR A 251 38.37 9.58 38.85
C TYR A 251 39.04 9.67 40.23
N LYS A 252 39.28 8.54 40.90
CA LYS A 252 39.95 8.50 42.21
C LYS A 252 41.45 8.82 42.15
N PHE A 253 42.10 8.64 41.00
CA PHE A 253 43.56 8.76 40.84
C PHE A 253 44.02 9.97 40.02
N THR A 254 43.11 10.79 39.48
CA THR A 254 43.49 11.96 38.67
C THR A 254 43.07 13.26 39.37
N PRO A 255 44.01 14.10 39.87
CA PRO A 255 43.68 15.36 40.53
C PRO A 255 43.36 16.44 39.49
N ILE A 256 42.23 16.33 38.80
CA ILE A 256 41.80 17.28 37.75
C ILE A 256 41.19 18.55 38.36
N GLY A 257 40.90 18.56 39.66
CA GLY A 257 40.27 19.70 40.37
C GLY A 257 41.07 21.01 40.35
N SER A 258 42.40 20.97 40.23
CA SER A 258 43.25 22.18 40.23
C SER A 258 43.47 22.79 38.84
N LEU A 259 43.25 22.04 37.76
CA LEU A 259 43.52 22.47 36.38
C LEU A 259 42.36 23.23 35.73
N LEU A 260 41.12 23.03 36.21
CA LEU A 260 39.93 23.67 35.64
C LEU A 260 39.74 25.14 36.07
N LEU A 261 40.31 25.56 37.21
CA LEU A 261 40.22 26.95 37.70
C LEU A 261 41.12 27.94 36.93
N GLY A 262 42.17 27.47 36.24
CA GLY A 262 43.07 28.34 35.48
C GLY A 262 42.52 28.81 34.12
N LYS A 263 41.49 28.14 33.58
CA LYS A 263 41.00 28.37 32.20
C LYS A 263 39.75 29.27 32.12
N MET A 264 39.07 29.51 33.24
CA MET A 264 37.85 30.33 33.29
C MET A 264 38.09 31.85 33.37
N ASN A 265 39.34 32.31 33.53
CA ASN A 265 39.64 33.76 33.59
C ASN A 265 40.04 34.37 32.22
N LYS A 266 40.08 33.57 31.15
CA LYS A 266 40.44 34.04 29.79
C LYS A 266 39.24 34.42 28.90
N SER A 267 38.02 34.01 29.26
CA SER A 267 36.82 34.32 28.46
C SER A 267 36.20 35.69 28.75
N LYS A 268 36.58 36.36 29.85
CA LYS A 268 36.02 37.67 30.23
C LYS A 268 36.58 38.84 29.40
N ILE A 269 37.75 38.66 28.78
CA ILE A 269 38.41 39.70 27.95
C ILE A 269 37.82 39.76 26.53
N MET A 270 37.19 38.68 26.04
CA MET A 270 36.64 38.63 24.68
C MET A 270 35.20 39.17 24.58
N SER A 271 34.46 39.23 25.70
CA SER A 271 33.08 39.72 25.72
C SER A 271 32.96 41.25 25.71
N ASN A 272 33.97 41.97 26.21
CA ASN A 272 33.93 43.44 26.25
C ASN A 272 34.14 44.06 24.86
N ASN A 273 34.92 43.42 23.99
CA ASN A 273 35.20 43.91 22.63
C ASN A 273 34.02 43.75 21.67
N LEU A 274 33.05 42.87 21.98
CA LEU A 274 31.85 42.65 21.18
C LEU A 274 30.75 43.68 21.48
N ASP A 275 30.67 44.18 22.71
CA ASP A 275 29.69 45.17 23.12
C ASP A 275 30.04 46.58 22.59
N GLU A 276 31.33 46.90 22.54
CA GLU A 276 31.85 48.18 22.01
C GLU A 276 31.60 48.34 20.50
N GLN A 277 31.80 47.27 19.70
CA GLN A 277 31.49 47.30 18.26
C GLN A 277 29.99 47.34 17.95
N THR A 278 29.15 46.82 18.84
CA THR A 278 27.69 46.81 18.64
C THR A 278 27.08 48.19 18.91
N GLN A 279 27.66 48.95 19.85
CA GLN A 279 27.24 50.34 20.13
C GLN A 279 27.71 51.33 19.03
N GLU A 280 28.86 51.09 18.40
CA GLU A 280 29.37 51.94 17.31
C GLU A 280 28.61 51.75 15.98
N LEU A 281 28.03 50.57 15.74
CA LEU A 281 27.19 50.26 14.57
C LEU A 281 25.75 50.83 14.69
N LEU A 282 25.20 50.91 15.91
CA LEU A 282 23.85 51.43 16.13
C LEU A 282 23.78 52.97 16.09
N TYR A 283 24.88 53.67 16.35
CA TYR A 283 24.92 55.14 16.34
C TYR A 283 24.99 55.76 14.93
N ASN A 284 25.36 54.99 13.91
CA ASN A 284 25.59 55.50 12.55
C ASN A 284 24.41 55.27 11.57
N THR A 285 23.26 54.75 12.04
CA THR A 285 22.14 54.39 11.15
C THR A 285 20.85 55.17 11.44
N GLN A 286 20.85 56.19 12.31
CA GLN A 286 19.63 56.91 12.65
C GLN A 286 19.85 58.39 13.01
N GLU A 287 20.22 59.20 12.02
CA GLU A 287 19.99 60.66 11.94
C GLU A 287 20.25 61.02 10.46
N GLU A 288 19.26 61.41 9.65
CA GLU A 288 18.57 62.70 9.55
C GLU A 288 17.38 62.52 8.57
N ASN A 289 16.25 63.23 8.55
CA ASN A 289 15.71 64.32 9.34
C ASN A 289 14.20 64.40 9.02
N SER A 290 13.43 64.80 10.02
CA SER A 290 11.98 65.03 9.94
C SER A 290 11.59 66.29 9.14
N ASN A 291 10.59 66.14 8.27
CA ASN A 291 9.43 67.01 8.00
C ASN A 291 9.45 68.55 8.26
N TYR A 292 8.81 69.26 7.31
CA TYR A 292 8.14 70.58 7.37
C TYR A 292 8.84 71.86 6.87
N ARG A 293 8.68 72.17 5.57
CA ARG A 293 8.35 73.54 5.10
C ARG A 293 7.41 73.53 3.87
N LYS A 294 6.13 73.74 4.18
CA LYS A 294 4.99 74.20 3.36
C LYS A 294 5.36 74.93 2.05
N ARG A 295 4.91 74.42 0.89
CA ARG A 295 4.44 75.26 -0.24
C ARG A 295 3.56 74.48 -1.24
N SER A 296 2.61 75.26 -1.75
CA SER A 296 1.36 75.02 -2.47
C SER A 296 1.34 74.07 -3.68
N TYR A 297 0.17 73.44 -3.84
CA TYR A 297 -0.31 72.55 -4.89
C TYR A 297 -0.27 73.11 -6.32
N ASN A 298 -0.15 72.22 -7.32
CA ASN A 298 -0.93 72.24 -8.58
C ASN A 298 -0.71 70.93 -9.35
N ILE A 299 -1.73 70.06 -9.39
CA ILE A 299 -1.79 68.90 -10.30
C ILE A 299 -2.70 69.30 -11.47
N SER A 300 -2.16 69.26 -12.69
CA SER A 300 -2.92 69.36 -13.93
C SER A 300 -3.29 67.95 -14.38
N TYR A 301 -4.59 67.69 -14.51
CA TYR A 301 -5.13 66.48 -15.15
C TYR A 301 -5.07 66.63 -16.66
N LYS A 302 -4.65 65.57 -17.37
CA LYS A 302 -4.98 65.36 -18.78
C LYS A 302 -5.97 64.21 -18.90
N SER A 303 -7.16 64.50 -19.38
CA SER A 303 -8.16 63.53 -19.83
C SER A 303 -7.81 63.00 -21.22
N ILE A 304 -8.26 61.78 -21.51
CA ILE A 304 -8.27 61.19 -22.85
C ILE A 304 -9.73 61.21 -23.32
N ASP A 305 -9.99 61.91 -24.41
CA ASP A 305 -11.29 61.93 -25.10
C ASP A 305 -11.41 60.72 -26.05
N TYR A 306 -12.59 60.11 -26.06
CA TYR A 306 -13.08 59.31 -27.19
C TYR A 306 -14.16 60.13 -27.89
N SER A 307 -13.97 60.34 -29.19
CA SER A 307 -14.90 61.00 -30.12
C SER A 307 -16.12 60.14 -30.47
#